data_AF-A0A7Y4QM75-F1
#
_entry.id   AF-A0A7Y4QM75-F1
#
_cell.length_a   1.000
_cell.length_b   1.000
_cell.length_c   1.000
_cell.angle_alpha   90.00
_cell.angle_beta   90.00
_cell.angle_gamma   90.00
#
_symmetry.space_group_name_H-M   'P 1'
#
loop_
_entity.id
_entity.type
_entity.pdbx_description
1 polymer ?
#
loop_
_entity_poly.entity_id
_entity_poly.type
_entity_poly.pdbx_seq_one_letter_code
_entity_poly.pdbx_strand_id
1 'polypeptide(L)'
;MNKTTWSIQPSSNLFMSMLAACFLAGCSTAEKKCCVNQTEAVKPAHAAPTAPAKPVIRINAGADADFTDSNGNIWLSDRGFDGGDIVAREADVKIENTKDAAIYRTEHWGMSSFSQSLSNGKYVVKLHFAETWTGIEGPGGRVFSMNVEGHEIKDFDVWVKAGGPRRAYVEAVNVEIADGKLDITFEAGVDNPEINGIEIIPAT
;
A
#
# COMPACT_ATOMS: atom_id res chain seq x y z
N MET A 1 19.28 -15.48 -44.81
CA MET A 1 19.05 -16.87 -45.24
C MET A 1 19.03 -17.76 -44.00
N ASN A 2 17.86 -18.20 -43.58
CA ASN A 2 17.56 -19.59 -43.18
C ASN A 2 16.10 -19.63 -42.72
N LYS A 3 15.31 -20.36 -43.50
CA LYS A 3 13.90 -20.64 -43.28
C LYS A 3 13.82 -21.98 -42.55
N THR A 4 13.00 -22.08 -41.51
CA THR A 4 12.43 -23.37 -41.10
C THR A 4 10.99 -23.16 -40.66
N THR A 5 10.13 -23.99 -41.23
CA THR A 5 8.66 -23.86 -41.29
C THR A 5 8.00 -24.86 -40.34
N TRP A 6 6.96 -24.40 -39.64
CA TRP A 6 5.67 -25.05 -39.29
C TRP A 6 5.59 -26.42 -38.58
N SER A 7 4.65 -26.49 -37.61
CA SER A 7 3.51 -27.42 -37.65
C SER A 7 2.41 -27.02 -36.64
N ILE A 8 1.16 -27.03 -37.13
CA ILE A 8 -0.11 -26.83 -36.41
C ILE A 8 -0.78 -28.20 -36.22
N GLN A 9 -1.34 -28.48 -35.06
CA GLN A 9 -2.47 -29.41 -34.90
C GLN A 9 -3.40 -28.91 -33.78
N PRO A 10 -4.73 -28.83 -34.00
CA PRO A 10 -5.72 -28.68 -32.95
C PRO A 10 -6.37 -30.04 -32.64
N SER A 11 -6.82 -30.25 -31.40
CA SER A 11 -7.78 -31.31 -31.09
C SER A 11 -8.83 -30.80 -30.11
N SER A 12 -10.02 -30.62 -30.66
CA SER A 12 -11.31 -30.57 -30.00
C SER A 12 -11.59 -31.81 -29.14
N ASN A 13 -12.29 -31.66 -28.02
CA ASN A 13 -13.18 -32.69 -27.51
C ASN A 13 -14.44 -32.05 -26.89
N LEU A 14 -15.57 -32.49 -27.43
CA LEU A 14 -16.95 -32.16 -27.09
C LEU A 14 -17.60 -33.41 -26.46
N PHE A 15 -18.77 -33.25 -25.83
CA PHE A 15 -19.67 -34.26 -25.23
C PHE A 15 -19.30 -34.68 -23.78
N MET A 16 -20.22 -34.79 -22.82
CA MET A 16 -21.64 -35.20 -22.91
C MET A 16 -22.43 -34.67 -21.68
N SER A 17 -23.59 -34.06 -21.91
CA SER A 17 -24.57 -33.69 -20.87
C SER A 17 -25.48 -34.90 -20.57
N MET A 18 -25.63 -35.24 -19.28
CA MET A 18 -26.61 -36.22 -18.81
C MET A 18 -27.99 -35.56 -18.67
N LEU A 19 -29.00 -36.08 -19.37
CA LEU A 19 -30.40 -35.77 -19.10
C LEU A 19 -31.07 -36.96 -18.41
N ALA A 20 -31.70 -36.69 -17.27
CA ALA A 20 -32.35 -37.65 -16.39
C ALA A 20 -33.71 -38.14 -16.94
N ALA A 21 -34.00 -39.42 -16.71
CA ALA A 21 -35.27 -40.06 -17.04
C ALA A 21 -36.36 -39.73 -15.99
N CYS A 22 -37.51 -39.25 -16.45
CA CYS A 22 -38.73 -39.13 -15.66
C CYS A 22 -39.48 -40.47 -15.62
N PHE A 23 -39.79 -40.97 -14.42
CA PHE A 23 -40.79 -42.02 -14.21
C PHE A 23 -42.07 -41.43 -13.60
N LEU A 24 -43.21 -41.84 -14.16
CA LEU A 24 -44.55 -41.45 -13.79
C LEU A 24 -45.16 -42.34 -12.70
N ALA A 25 -46.10 -41.72 -11.99
CA ALA A 25 -47.31 -42.26 -11.36
C ALA A 25 -47.23 -42.87 -9.96
N GLY A 26 -48.09 -42.33 -9.08
CA GLY A 26 -48.46 -42.93 -7.81
C GLY A 26 -49.21 -41.97 -6.90
N CYS A 27 -50.54 -41.86 -7.07
CA CYS A 27 -51.43 -41.16 -6.16
C CYS A 27 -51.85 -42.13 -5.03
N SER A 28 -51.72 -41.71 -3.76
CA SER A 28 -52.47 -42.32 -2.66
C SER A 28 -52.68 -41.30 -1.53
N THR A 29 -53.94 -41.01 -1.27
CA THR A 29 -54.46 -40.28 -0.12
C THR A 29 -54.42 -41.15 1.14
N ALA A 30 -53.78 -40.66 2.20
CA ALA A 30 -54.07 -41.09 3.56
C ALA A 30 -53.74 -40.00 4.60
N GLU A 31 -54.80 -39.57 5.28
CA GLU A 31 -54.90 -39.32 6.74
C GLU A 31 -54.20 -38.10 7.37
N LYS A 32 -55.09 -37.20 7.84
CA LYS A 32 -54.84 -36.11 8.78
C LYS A 32 -54.12 -36.63 10.04
N LYS A 33 -52.89 -36.16 10.24
CA LYS A 33 -52.22 -36.15 11.54
C LYS A 33 -51.84 -34.71 11.85
N CYS A 34 -52.21 -34.25 13.04
CA CYS A 34 -52.11 -32.87 13.51
C CYS A 34 -50.77 -32.22 13.14
N CYS A 35 -50.87 -31.02 12.57
CA CYS A 35 -49.79 -30.08 12.39
C CYS A 35 -49.12 -29.78 13.75
N VAL A 36 -48.03 -30.49 14.05
CA VAL A 36 -47.02 -29.99 14.97
C VAL A 36 -46.12 -29.09 14.15
N ASN A 37 -46.24 -27.79 14.37
CA ASN A 37 -45.33 -26.79 13.83
C ASN A 37 -43.92 -27.15 14.35
N GLN A 38 -43.09 -27.79 13.52
CA GLN A 38 -41.68 -27.94 13.83
C GLN A 38 -41.07 -26.55 13.68
N THR A 39 -40.97 -25.84 14.81
CA THR A 39 -39.95 -24.81 14.96
C THR A 39 -38.61 -25.52 14.81
N GLU A 40 -38.06 -25.51 13.59
CA GLU A 40 -36.63 -25.70 13.40
C GLU A 40 -35.94 -24.65 14.28
N ALA A 41 -35.32 -25.12 15.35
CA ALA A 41 -34.46 -24.28 16.15
C ALA A 41 -33.37 -23.74 15.22
N VAL A 42 -33.37 -22.43 14.97
CA VAL A 42 -32.28 -21.76 14.28
C VAL A 42 -31.03 -22.02 15.09
N LYS A 43 -30.20 -22.95 14.61
CA LYS A 43 -28.86 -23.19 15.14
C LYS A 43 -28.16 -21.83 15.18
N PRO A 44 -27.60 -21.39 16.32
CA PRO A 44 -26.86 -20.13 16.36
C PRO A 44 -25.81 -20.16 15.25
N ALA A 45 -25.90 -19.24 14.30
CA ALA A 45 -24.86 -19.04 13.32
C ALA A 45 -23.60 -18.70 14.11
N HIS A 46 -22.64 -19.62 14.14
CA HIS A 46 -21.29 -19.30 14.61
C HIS A 46 -20.84 -18.12 13.75
N ALA A 47 -20.65 -16.96 14.38
CA ALA A 47 -20.04 -15.82 13.72
C ALA A 47 -18.71 -16.31 13.13
N ALA A 48 -18.53 -16.14 11.81
CA ALA A 48 -17.27 -16.44 11.18
C ALA A 48 -16.18 -15.62 11.90
N PRO A 49 -15.02 -16.21 12.23
CA PRO A 49 -13.95 -15.46 12.86
C PRO A 49 -13.56 -14.28 11.98
N THR A 50 -13.63 -13.07 12.53
CA THR A 50 -13.15 -11.86 11.87
C THR A 50 -11.68 -12.05 11.53
N ALA A 51 -11.32 -11.93 10.25
CA ALA A 51 -9.91 -11.97 9.85
C ALA A 51 -9.13 -10.90 10.63
N PRO A 52 -7.89 -11.18 11.08
CA PRO A 52 -7.10 -10.20 11.82
C PRO A 52 -6.89 -8.94 10.97
N ALA A 53 -7.02 -7.78 11.61
CA ALA A 53 -6.78 -6.50 10.96
C ALA A 53 -5.32 -6.42 10.52
N LYS A 54 -5.09 -5.94 9.29
CA LYS A 54 -3.75 -5.70 8.76
C LYS A 54 -3.07 -4.60 9.59
N PRO A 55 -1.75 -4.70 9.88
CA PRO A 55 -1.05 -3.69 10.66
C PRO A 55 -0.82 -2.41 9.85
N VAL A 56 -0.75 -1.27 10.54
CA VAL A 56 -0.20 -0.02 9.99
C VAL A 56 1.31 -0.04 10.18
N ILE A 57 2.07 0.29 9.13
CA ILE A 57 3.54 0.41 9.20
C ILE A 57 3.91 1.88 9.03
N ARG A 58 4.92 2.32 9.78
CA ARG A 58 5.47 3.69 9.70
C ARG A 58 6.97 3.64 9.73
N ILE A 59 7.63 4.31 8.79
CA ILE A 59 9.08 4.40 8.69
C ILE A 59 9.49 5.86 8.88
N ASN A 60 10.37 6.13 9.83
CA ASN A 60 11.04 7.42 9.98
C ASN A 60 12.35 7.38 9.18
N ALA A 61 12.32 7.91 7.97
CA ALA A 61 13.45 7.83 7.05
C ALA A 61 14.61 8.68 7.57
N GLY A 62 15.82 8.16 7.47
CA GLY A 62 17.05 8.73 8.00
C GLY A 62 17.25 8.58 9.51
N ALA A 63 16.31 7.97 10.25
CA ALA A 63 16.44 7.76 11.69
C ALA A 63 17.23 6.49 12.01
N ASP A 64 18.06 6.56 13.05
CA ASP A 64 18.89 5.44 13.54
C ASP A 64 18.17 4.55 14.57
N ALA A 65 17.05 5.01 15.12
CA ALA A 65 16.26 4.31 16.12
C ALA A 65 14.75 4.52 15.91
N ASP A 66 13.96 3.60 16.47
CA ASP A 66 12.51 3.73 16.49
C ASP A 66 12.09 4.96 17.31
N PHE A 67 11.07 5.66 16.83
CA PHE A 67 10.53 6.88 17.41
C PHE A 67 9.04 6.68 17.76
N THR A 68 8.55 7.36 18.81
CA THR A 68 7.11 7.38 19.12
C THR A 68 6.60 8.80 18.97
N ASP A 69 5.62 9.00 18.10
CA ASP A 69 5.02 10.32 17.85
C ASP A 69 4.10 10.78 18.99
N SER A 70 3.65 12.03 18.92
CA SER A 70 2.77 12.64 19.92
C SER A 70 1.39 11.96 20.06
N ASN A 71 1.00 11.13 19.10
CA ASN A 71 -0.23 10.34 19.13
C ASN A 71 0.01 8.90 19.64
N GLY A 72 1.24 8.57 20.03
CA GLY A 72 1.63 7.24 20.52
C GLY A 72 1.86 6.21 19.41
N ASN A 73 1.97 6.63 18.14
CA ASN A 73 2.33 5.70 17.08
C ASN A 73 3.84 5.46 17.08
N ILE A 74 4.23 4.20 16.92
CA ILE A 74 5.63 3.82 16.71
C ILE A 74 5.96 4.02 15.23
N TRP A 75 7.05 4.72 14.98
CA TRP A 75 7.74 4.89 13.71
C TRP A 75 9.03 4.09 13.77
N LEU A 76 9.18 3.15 12.85
CA LEU A 76 10.36 2.32 12.74
C LEU A 76 11.54 3.13 12.18
N SER A 77 12.76 2.85 12.66
CA SER A 77 13.99 3.42 12.09
C SER A 77 14.14 3.13 10.60
N ASP A 78 15.05 3.85 9.93
CA ASP A 78 15.35 3.73 8.51
C ASP A 78 15.55 2.27 8.08
N ARG A 79 14.76 1.84 7.10
CA ARG A 79 14.80 0.50 6.50
C ARG A 79 14.00 0.45 5.22
N GLY A 80 14.30 -0.54 4.38
CA GLY A 80 13.56 -0.82 3.14
C GLY A 80 14.00 0.00 1.93
N PHE A 81 14.95 0.93 2.10
CA PHE A 81 15.52 1.72 1.01
C PHE A 81 16.67 0.98 0.31
N ASP A 82 16.83 1.24 -0.99
CA ASP A 82 17.99 0.84 -1.78
C ASP A 82 18.79 2.07 -2.22
N GLY A 83 20.10 2.05 -1.96
CA GLY A 83 21.00 3.19 -2.19
C GLY A 83 20.76 4.34 -1.22
N GLY A 84 21.25 5.53 -1.60
CA GLY A 84 21.11 6.75 -0.82
C GLY A 84 22.02 6.87 0.39
N ASP A 85 21.82 7.96 1.11
CA ASP A 85 22.46 8.29 2.39
C ASP A 85 21.41 8.86 3.35
N ILE A 86 21.74 8.87 4.63
CA ILE A 86 20.88 9.40 5.68
C ILE A 86 21.45 10.66 6.30
N VAL A 87 20.59 11.51 6.82
CA VAL A 87 21.03 12.66 7.61
C VAL A 87 19.99 13.03 8.67
N ALA A 88 20.50 13.39 9.85
CA ALA A 88 19.72 13.96 10.94
C ALA A 88 20.05 15.45 11.09
N ARG A 89 19.03 16.26 11.36
CA ARG A 89 19.13 17.68 11.68
C ARG A 89 19.06 17.88 13.19
N GLU A 90 19.63 18.99 13.66
CA GLU A 90 19.62 19.36 15.07
C GLU A 90 18.19 19.44 15.63
N ALA A 91 18.03 19.06 16.91
CA ALA A 91 16.73 18.92 17.56
C ALA A 91 15.97 20.25 17.76
N ASP A 92 16.61 21.38 17.54
CA ASP A 92 16.01 22.72 17.62
C ASP A 92 15.59 23.27 16.25
N VAL A 93 15.92 22.60 15.14
CA VAL A 93 15.45 22.98 13.80
C VAL A 93 13.93 22.97 13.79
N LYS A 94 13.32 24.15 13.69
CA LYS A 94 11.87 24.27 13.65
C LYS A 94 11.34 23.72 12.33
N ILE A 95 10.35 22.84 12.41
CA ILE A 95 9.57 22.37 11.27
C ILE A 95 8.15 22.90 11.44
N GLU A 96 7.68 23.68 10.47
CA GLU A 96 6.31 24.20 10.46
C GLU A 96 5.30 23.13 10.00
N ASN A 97 4.01 23.40 10.21
CA ASN A 97 2.89 22.54 9.80
C ASN A 97 2.84 21.13 10.42
N THR A 98 3.58 20.88 11.50
CA THR A 98 3.57 19.59 12.19
C THR A 98 3.64 19.78 13.71
N LYS A 99 3.12 18.78 14.44
CA LYS A 99 3.34 18.62 15.88
C LYS A 99 4.51 17.67 16.18
N ASP A 100 4.92 16.90 15.19
CA ASP A 100 5.88 15.82 15.28
C ASP A 100 7.11 16.14 14.42
N ALA A 101 7.80 17.24 14.76
CA ALA A 101 8.94 17.74 13.99
C ALA A 101 10.09 16.72 13.89
N ALA A 102 10.19 15.79 14.82
CA ALA A 102 11.22 14.74 14.83
C ALA A 102 11.19 13.86 13.58
N ILE A 103 10.00 13.61 12.99
CA ILE A 103 9.87 12.85 11.74
C ILE A 103 10.56 13.59 10.59
N TYR A 104 10.43 14.91 10.54
CA TYR A 104 10.91 15.77 9.45
C TYR A 104 12.31 16.34 9.69
N ARG A 105 13.01 15.86 10.72
CA ARG A 105 14.41 16.20 11.01
C ARG A 105 15.36 15.09 10.63
N THR A 106 14.83 13.94 10.22
CA THR A 106 15.61 12.87 9.62
C THR A 106 15.18 12.74 8.18
N GLU A 107 16.14 12.42 7.33
CA GLU A 107 15.97 12.40 5.88
C GLU A 107 16.80 11.26 5.33
N HIS A 108 16.18 10.44 4.49
CA HIS A 108 16.88 9.57 3.57
C HIS A 108 16.87 10.26 2.21
N TRP A 109 18.01 10.37 1.54
CA TRP A 109 18.14 11.07 0.28
C TRP A 109 19.03 10.32 -0.70
N GLY A 110 18.85 10.57 -2.00
CA GLY A 110 19.64 9.92 -3.06
C GLY A 110 19.37 8.42 -3.24
N MET A 111 18.27 7.90 -2.67
CA MET A 111 17.84 6.52 -2.84
C MET A 111 17.27 6.28 -4.25
N SER A 112 17.33 5.02 -4.69
CA SER A 112 16.70 4.57 -5.94
C SER A 112 15.26 4.08 -5.72
N SER A 113 15.02 3.42 -4.58
CA SER A 113 13.76 2.76 -4.29
C SER A 113 13.53 2.53 -2.80
N PHE A 114 12.27 2.24 -2.46
CA PHE A 114 11.83 1.71 -1.18
C PHE A 114 10.94 0.49 -1.43
N SER A 115 11.12 -0.58 -0.65
CA SER A 115 10.26 -1.76 -0.70
C SER A 115 9.88 -2.26 0.69
N GLN A 116 8.63 -2.68 0.84
CA GLN A 116 8.08 -3.22 2.08
C GLN A 116 7.18 -4.41 1.78
N SER A 117 7.51 -5.59 2.32
CA SER A 117 6.62 -6.75 2.25
C SER A 117 5.29 -6.47 2.96
N LEU A 118 4.18 -6.77 2.28
CA LEU A 118 2.82 -6.51 2.74
C LEU A 118 1.88 -7.60 2.25
N SER A 119 0.80 -7.84 2.99
CA SER A 119 -0.28 -8.67 2.45
C SER A 119 -1.00 -7.95 1.31
N ASN A 120 -1.42 -8.68 0.28
CA ASN A 120 -2.21 -8.10 -0.82
C ASN A 120 -3.47 -7.37 -0.33
N GLY A 121 -3.81 -6.28 -1.01
CA GLY A 121 -5.03 -5.50 -0.81
C GLY A 121 -4.79 -4.00 -0.91
N LYS A 122 -5.78 -3.22 -0.49
CA LYS A 122 -5.76 -1.77 -0.65
C LYS A 122 -5.10 -1.07 0.52
N TYR A 123 -4.36 -0.01 0.22
CA TYR A 123 -3.66 0.81 1.20
C TYR A 123 -3.72 2.29 0.83
N VAL A 124 -3.62 3.14 1.85
CA VAL A 124 -3.21 4.54 1.70
C VAL A 124 -1.75 4.63 2.10
N VAL A 125 -0.89 5.00 1.16
CA VAL A 125 0.52 5.30 1.40
C VAL A 125 0.65 6.81 1.57
N LYS A 126 1.24 7.25 2.67
CA LYS A 126 1.54 8.66 2.92
C LYS A 126 3.04 8.86 2.93
N LEU A 127 3.52 9.77 2.08
CA LEU A 127 4.91 10.13 1.93
C LEU A 127 5.14 11.50 2.57
N HIS A 128 6.03 11.56 3.54
CA HIS A 128 6.31 12.73 4.36
C HIS A 128 7.57 13.43 3.86
N PHE A 129 7.46 14.73 3.60
CA PHE A 129 8.53 15.57 3.09
C PHE A 129 8.64 16.89 3.83
N ALA A 130 9.83 17.46 3.83
CA ALA A 130 10.17 18.77 4.31
C ALA A 130 11.57 19.10 3.77
N GLU A 131 11.67 20.14 2.95
CA GLU A 131 12.97 20.58 2.47
C GLU A 131 13.77 21.21 3.62
N THR A 132 14.75 20.47 4.13
CA THR A 132 15.59 20.90 5.26
C THR A 132 17.03 21.21 4.88
N TRP A 133 17.46 20.83 3.67
CA TRP A 133 18.80 21.09 3.20
C TRP A 133 18.94 22.56 2.80
N THR A 134 19.91 23.25 3.39
CA THR A 134 20.09 24.70 3.18
C THR A 134 20.60 25.08 1.80
N GLY A 135 21.01 24.10 0.98
CA GLY A 135 21.40 24.34 -0.42
C GLY A 135 20.21 24.49 -1.37
N ILE A 136 19.00 24.11 -0.96
CA ILE A 136 17.77 24.46 -1.69
C ILE A 136 17.29 25.80 -1.15
N GLU A 137 17.27 26.81 -2.02
CA GLU A 137 16.93 28.19 -1.64
C GLU A 137 15.59 28.67 -2.24
N GLY A 138 14.89 27.83 -3.00
CA GLY A 138 13.66 28.21 -3.67
C GLY A 138 13.01 27.09 -4.50
N PRO A 139 11.85 27.39 -5.12
CA PRO A 139 11.22 26.51 -6.11
C PRO A 139 12.20 26.10 -7.20
N GLY A 140 12.11 24.84 -7.64
CA GLY A 140 12.95 24.24 -8.67
C GLY A 140 14.33 23.81 -8.20
N GLY A 141 14.70 24.04 -6.94
CA GLY A 141 16.01 23.64 -6.43
C GLY A 141 16.15 22.14 -6.19
N ARG A 142 15.06 21.46 -5.81
CA ARG A 142 14.96 19.99 -5.77
C ARG A 142 13.67 19.56 -6.43
N VAL A 143 13.80 18.77 -7.50
CA VAL A 143 12.68 18.26 -8.28
C VAL A 143 12.97 16.81 -8.64
N PHE A 144 12.08 15.89 -8.30
CA PHE A 144 12.25 14.48 -8.63
C PHE A 144 10.90 13.85 -8.96
N SER A 145 10.91 12.69 -9.59
CA SER A 145 9.70 11.92 -9.86
C SER A 145 9.65 10.69 -8.95
N MET A 146 8.45 10.21 -8.68
CA MET A 146 8.20 9.00 -7.92
C MET A 146 7.21 8.11 -8.66
N ASN A 147 7.34 6.80 -8.47
CA ASN A 147 6.30 5.84 -8.81
C ASN A 147 5.96 5.03 -7.56
N VAL A 148 4.68 5.04 -7.16
CA VAL A 148 4.17 4.35 -5.96
C VAL A 148 3.18 3.29 -6.42
N GLU A 149 3.58 2.01 -6.46
CA GLU A 149 2.72 0.92 -7.00
C GLU A 149 2.11 1.25 -8.36
N GLY A 150 2.93 1.68 -9.31
CA GLY A 150 2.48 2.07 -10.65
C GLY A 150 1.87 3.46 -10.74
N HIS A 151 1.63 4.17 -9.62
CA HIS A 151 1.12 5.53 -9.62
C HIS A 151 2.26 6.53 -9.76
N GLU A 152 2.35 7.15 -10.92
CA GLU A 152 3.41 8.09 -11.26
C GLU A 152 3.10 9.51 -10.76
N ILE A 153 4.07 10.13 -10.08
CA ILE A 153 4.07 11.52 -9.64
C ILE A 153 5.31 12.18 -10.26
N LYS A 154 5.10 13.01 -11.28
CA LYS A 154 6.19 13.69 -11.99
C LYS A 154 6.51 15.05 -11.40
N ASP A 155 7.76 15.45 -11.59
CA ASP A 155 8.26 16.80 -11.33
C ASP A 155 7.86 17.30 -9.92
N PHE A 156 7.98 16.41 -8.93
CA PHE A 156 7.65 16.68 -7.54
C PHE A 156 8.69 17.62 -6.93
N ASP A 157 8.24 18.82 -6.60
CA ASP A 157 9.01 19.86 -5.93
C ASP A 157 8.51 20.04 -4.50
N VAL A 158 9.30 19.57 -3.53
CA VAL A 158 8.98 19.61 -2.10
C VAL A 158 8.74 21.06 -1.64
N TRP A 159 9.57 22.00 -2.09
CA TRP A 159 9.49 23.41 -1.70
C TRP A 159 8.16 24.00 -2.14
N VAL A 160 7.75 23.75 -3.38
CA VAL A 160 6.46 24.24 -3.93
C VAL A 160 5.30 23.60 -3.18
N LYS A 161 5.34 22.29 -2.95
CA LYS A 161 4.27 21.55 -2.26
C LYS A 161 4.09 21.98 -0.81
N ALA A 162 5.19 22.16 -0.08
CA ALA A 162 5.18 22.54 1.32
C ALA A 162 5.00 24.06 1.54
N GLY A 163 5.23 24.87 0.50
CA GLY A 163 5.18 26.32 0.53
C GLY A 163 6.41 26.97 1.19
N GLY A 164 7.59 26.37 1.03
CA GLY A 164 8.86 26.86 1.58
C GLY A 164 9.68 25.80 2.32
N PRO A 165 10.86 26.18 2.85
CA PRO A 165 11.77 25.27 3.55
C PRO A 165 11.26 24.99 4.95
N ARG A 166 11.62 23.81 5.49
CA ARG A 166 11.32 23.38 6.86
C ARG A 166 9.83 23.42 7.18
N ARG A 167 9.01 22.98 6.22
CA ARG A 167 7.56 22.86 6.36
C ARG A 167 7.17 21.44 6.03
N ALA A 168 6.46 20.79 6.93
CA ALA A 168 5.94 19.46 6.69
C ALA A 168 4.91 19.47 5.56
N TYR A 169 5.04 18.51 4.65
CA TYR A 169 4.08 18.18 3.61
C TYR A 169 3.87 16.66 3.55
N VAL A 170 2.65 16.25 3.25
CA VAL A 170 2.30 14.84 3.12
C VAL A 170 1.61 14.61 1.78
N GLU A 171 2.21 13.78 0.93
CA GLU A 171 1.59 13.29 -0.30
C GLU A 171 0.91 11.95 -0.02
N ALA A 172 -0.38 11.83 -0.33
CA ALA A 172 -1.15 10.61 -0.05
C ALA A 172 -1.56 9.92 -1.35
N VAL A 173 -1.23 8.64 -1.47
CA VAL A 173 -1.50 7.81 -2.66
C VAL A 173 -2.31 6.59 -2.24
N ASN A 174 -3.42 6.34 -2.92
CA ASN A 174 -4.18 5.10 -2.75
C ASN A 174 -3.62 4.05 -3.71
N VAL A 175 -3.30 2.86 -3.19
CA VAL A 175 -2.67 1.78 -3.97
C VAL A 175 -3.34 0.44 -3.70
N GLU A 176 -3.15 -0.51 -4.61
CA GLU A 176 -3.57 -1.90 -4.46
C GLU A 176 -2.36 -2.82 -4.65
N ILE A 177 -1.96 -3.49 -3.56
CA ILE A 177 -0.86 -4.46 -3.55
C ILE A 177 -1.37 -5.79 -4.06
N ALA A 178 -0.77 -6.31 -5.13
CA ALA A 178 -1.17 -7.55 -5.78
C ALA A 178 -0.11 -8.67 -5.72
N ASP A 179 1.15 -8.33 -5.43
CA ASP A 179 2.29 -9.24 -5.51
C ASP A 179 3.01 -9.47 -4.16
N GLY A 180 2.45 -8.95 -3.06
CA GLY A 180 2.93 -9.16 -1.71
C GLY A 180 3.94 -8.13 -1.21
N LYS A 181 4.11 -7.01 -1.91
CA LYS A 181 4.99 -5.91 -1.49
C LYS A 181 4.53 -4.56 -2.03
N LEU A 182 4.83 -3.51 -1.29
CA LEU A 182 4.82 -2.13 -1.79
C LEU A 182 6.20 -1.84 -2.36
N ASP A 183 6.26 -1.34 -3.58
CA ASP A 183 7.41 -0.78 -4.26
C ASP A 183 7.19 0.71 -4.55
N ILE A 184 8.21 1.49 -4.21
CA ILE A 184 8.32 2.90 -4.57
C ILE A 184 9.65 3.08 -5.28
N THR A 185 9.65 3.78 -6.42
CA THR A 185 10.88 4.18 -7.10
C THR A 185 11.00 5.68 -7.14
N PHE A 186 12.24 6.17 -7.13
CA PHE A 186 12.58 7.59 -7.13
C PHE A 186 13.50 7.88 -8.31
N GLU A 187 13.22 8.95 -9.05
CA GLU A 187 14.01 9.37 -10.20
C GLU A 187 14.39 10.85 -10.05
N ALA A 188 15.69 11.12 -9.98
CA ALA A 188 16.21 12.49 -9.89
C ALA A 188 15.90 13.30 -11.15
N GLY A 189 15.39 14.52 -10.98
CA GLY A 189 15.28 15.52 -12.06
C GLY A 189 16.29 16.65 -11.86
N VAL A 190 16.17 17.36 -10.72
CA VAL A 190 17.08 18.38 -10.20
C VAL A 190 17.40 18.04 -8.75
N ASP A 191 18.69 17.89 -8.45
CA ASP A 191 19.18 17.37 -7.17
C ASP A 191 18.65 15.95 -6.87
N ASN A 192 19.02 15.39 -5.72
CA ASN A 192 18.66 14.05 -5.32
C ASN A 192 17.20 13.99 -4.81
N PRO A 193 16.50 12.85 -4.96
CA PRO A 193 15.27 12.60 -4.24
C PRO A 193 15.50 12.62 -2.72
N GLU A 194 14.49 13.01 -1.94
CA GLU A 194 14.51 12.98 -0.47
C GLU A 194 13.17 12.49 0.06
N ILE A 195 13.17 11.88 1.26
CA ILE A 195 11.96 11.59 2.02
C ILE A 195 12.27 11.59 3.51
N ASN A 196 11.33 12.06 4.34
CA ASN A 196 11.46 12.04 5.80
C ASN A 196 10.68 10.90 6.46
N GLY A 197 9.62 10.40 5.83
CA GLY A 197 8.87 9.29 6.40
C GLY A 197 7.83 8.69 5.48
N ILE A 198 7.39 7.48 5.82
CA ILE A 198 6.41 6.72 5.06
C ILE A 198 5.40 6.11 6.04
N GLU A 199 4.10 6.37 5.88
CA GLU A 199 3.03 5.59 6.51
C GLU A 199 2.36 4.67 5.48
N ILE A 200 2.08 3.43 5.87
CA ILE A 200 1.37 2.45 5.06
C ILE A 200 0.17 1.97 5.86
N ILE A 201 -1.01 2.43 5.45
CA ILE A 201 -2.26 2.28 6.22
C ILE A 201 -3.21 1.39 5.43
N PRO A 202 -3.65 0.22 5.95
CA PRO A 202 -4.65 -0.60 5.28
C PRO A 202 -5.95 0.19 5.02
N ALA A 203 -6.47 0.10 3.80
CA ALA A 203 -7.77 0.64 3.42
C ALA A 203 -8.80 -0.48 3.26
N THR A 204 -10.05 -0.20 3.60
CA THR A 204 -11.20 -1.10 3.41
C THR A 204 -11.75 -1.02 2.00
#